data_AF-A0A2V7RVL0-F1
#
_entry.id   AF-A0A2V7RVL0-F1
#
_cell.length_a   1.000
_cell.length_b   1.000
_cell.length_c   1.000
_cell.angle_alpha   90.00
_cell.angle_beta   90.00
_cell.angle_gamma   90.00
#
_symmetry.space_group_name_H-M   'P 1'
#
loop_
_entity.id
_entity.type
_entity.pdbx_description
1 polymer ?
#
loop_
_entity_poly.entity_id
_entity_poly.type
_entity_poly.pdbx_seq_one_letter_code
_entity_poly.pdbx_strand_id
1 'polypeptide(L)'
;MLSAGACVESTGPGTLTDPAGVRSSLDAIDTVFTSPVARSAGAFLYGLPIPRPVGGAPLIPDSLLGKTLAFSCDSQRYVLTAQTGAPPHAVRLTLYQLASVGSILCPATAIGQLDLTDASTGDTTAVHATATGVGDGAAYLDYTIRHATADPPFAATAVGWVSDGQQRVDFQGAGHYAAALHSGITVIQLDDSAADAHATLNDSGYMGVDTWSDDVDLSFRHGGVTLGLSGAESWANTFMSWDEIVRVNSVPFAKVGGTAVPEGGQPTLTPPRRRARHPPARPRALTQRRRTSRGDRAVGDRPSVPS
;
A
#
# COMPACT_ATOMS: atom_id res chain seq x y z
N MET A 1 -9.94 -0.09 3.22
CA MET A 1 -10.66 1.04 3.85
C MET A 1 -10.24 1.14 5.31
N LEU A 2 -9.25 1.98 5.61
CA LEU A 2 -8.97 2.40 6.99
C LEU A 2 -10.03 3.44 7.38
N SER A 3 -11.03 3.03 8.15
CA SER A 3 -12.01 3.95 8.71
C SER A 3 -11.33 4.84 9.75
N ALA A 4 -11.00 6.08 9.37
CA ALA A 4 -10.46 7.14 10.23
C ALA A 4 -11.51 7.69 11.23
N GLY A 5 -12.32 6.81 11.82
CA GLY A 5 -13.46 7.15 12.69
C GLY A 5 -13.09 7.43 14.15
N ALA A 6 -11.82 7.34 14.54
CA ALA A 6 -11.39 7.47 15.93
C ALA A 6 -10.24 8.47 16.11
N CYS A 7 -10.32 9.64 15.50
CA CYS A 7 -9.51 10.80 15.89
C CYS A 7 -10.38 11.78 16.69
N VAL A 8 -10.73 11.42 17.92
CA VAL A 8 -11.14 12.44 18.91
C VAL A 8 -9.84 13.01 19.49
N GLU A 9 -9.77 14.33 19.64
CA GLU A 9 -8.62 15.12 20.10
C GLU A 9 -7.73 14.35 21.11
N SER A 10 -6.66 13.74 20.59
CA SER A 10 -5.68 13.03 21.40
C SER A 10 -4.63 14.02 21.85
N THR A 11 -4.39 14.12 23.16
CA THR A 11 -3.32 14.90 23.79
C THR A 11 -1.92 14.31 23.57
N GLY A 12 -1.69 13.66 22.43
CA GLY A 12 -0.40 13.13 22.00
C GLY A 12 0.57 14.24 21.61
N PRO A 13 1.89 13.94 21.52
CA PRO A 13 2.90 14.95 21.19
C PRO A 13 2.87 15.43 19.74
N GLY A 14 2.14 14.76 18.84
CA GLY A 14 1.85 15.25 17.48
C GLY A 14 0.44 15.81 17.41
N THR A 15 0.28 17.08 17.04
CA THR A 15 -1.02 17.69 16.76
C THR A 15 -1.29 17.69 15.27
N LEU A 16 -2.40 17.08 14.87
CA LEU A 16 -2.93 17.20 13.51
C LEU A 16 -3.70 18.51 13.41
N THR A 17 -3.14 19.49 12.70
CA THR A 17 -3.69 20.87 12.65
C THR A 17 -4.91 21.00 11.75
N ASP A 18 -5.06 20.12 10.76
CA ASP A 18 -6.21 20.09 9.85
C ASP A 18 -6.69 18.65 9.59
N PRO A 19 -7.38 18.02 10.55
CA PRO A 19 -7.88 16.65 10.39
C PRO A 19 -8.98 16.54 9.33
N ALA A 20 -9.76 17.60 9.12
CA ALA A 20 -10.87 17.62 8.17
C ALA A 20 -10.35 17.67 6.72
N GLY A 21 -9.36 18.52 6.43
CA GLY A 21 -8.73 18.58 5.12
C GLY A 21 -8.06 17.27 4.75
N VAL A 22 -7.27 16.67 5.67
CA VAL A 22 -6.64 15.36 5.41
C VAL A 22 -7.68 14.28 5.10
N ARG A 23 -8.77 14.22 5.88
CA ARG A 23 -9.85 13.26 5.60
C ARG A 23 -10.49 13.52 4.24
N SER A 24 -10.79 14.77 3.91
CA SER A 24 -11.36 15.14 2.62
C SER A 24 -10.47 14.71 1.46
N SER A 25 -9.15 14.92 1.54
CA SER A 25 -8.21 14.51 0.50
C SER A 25 -8.14 12.99 0.35
N LEU A 26 -8.14 12.25 1.46
CA LEU A 26 -8.16 10.78 1.42
C LEU A 26 -9.47 10.26 0.81
N ASP A 27 -10.62 10.81 1.23
CA ASP A 27 -11.94 10.46 0.69
C ASP A 27 -12.02 10.79 -0.81
N ALA A 28 -11.38 11.87 -1.25
CA ALA A 28 -11.34 12.29 -2.64
C ALA A 28 -10.47 11.34 -3.50
N ILE A 29 -9.28 10.96 -3.03
CA ILE A 29 -8.44 9.94 -3.68
C ILE A 29 -9.20 8.60 -3.75
N ASP A 30 -9.84 8.17 -2.66
CA ASP A 30 -10.65 6.94 -2.65
C ASP A 30 -11.80 7.01 -3.66
N THR A 31 -12.46 8.17 -3.78
CA THR A 31 -13.53 8.40 -4.76
C THR A 31 -13.04 8.21 -6.20
N VAL A 32 -11.85 8.72 -6.54
CA VAL A 32 -11.24 8.54 -7.88
C VAL A 32 -11.05 7.07 -8.21
N PHE A 33 -10.43 6.30 -7.32
CA PHE A 33 -10.16 4.87 -7.55
C PHE A 33 -11.41 3.98 -7.41
N THR A 34 -12.42 4.44 -6.67
CA THR A 34 -13.70 3.73 -6.55
C THR A 34 -14.74 4.17 -7.58
N SER A 35 -14.39 5.10 -8.47
CA SER A 35 -15.26 5.52 -9.57
C SER A 35 -15.63 4.35 -10.48
N PRO A 36 -16.84 4.33 -11.08
CA PRO A 36 -17.32 3.16 -11.84
C PRO A 36 -16.39 2.73 -12.98
N VAL A 37 -15.86 3.70 -13.75
CA VAL A 37 -14.96 3.42 -14.88
C VAL A 37 -13.62 2.88 -14.38
N ALA A 38 -13.00 3.52 -13.36
CA ALA A 38 -11.74 3.04 -12.78
C ALA A 38 -11.87 1.62 -12.21
N ARG A 39 -12.96 1.34 -11.47
CA ARG A 39 -13.24 0.01 -10.94
C ARG A 39 -13.45 -1.04 -12.03
N SER A 40 -14.19 -0.70 -13.10
CA SER A 40 -14.45 -1.65 -14.19
C SER A 40 -13.25 -1.89 -15.09
N ALA A 41 -12.39 -0.89 -15.29
CA ALA A 41 -11.13 -1.08 -16.01
C ALA A 41 -10.19 -2.02 -15.26
N GLY A 42 -10.41 -2.18 -13.95
CA GLY A 42 -9.72 -3.12 -13.09
C GLY A 42 -8.36 -2.59 -12.63
N ALA A 43 -7.97 -3.03 -11.43
CA ALA A 43 -6.71 -2.65 -10.82
C ALA A 43 -5.54 -3.36 -11.52
N PHE A 44 -5.02 -2.74 -12.57
CA PHE A 44 -3.70 -3.03 -13.14
C PHE A 44 -2.54 -2.54 -12.24
N LEU A 45 -2.85 -2.15 -11.01
CA LEU A 45 -1.93 -1.57 -10.02
C LEU A 45 -1.25 -2.62 -9.13
N TYR A 46 -1.77 -3.85 -9.05
CA TYR A 46 -1.31 -4.86 -8.09
C TYR A 46 -0.47 -5.98 -8.72
N GLY A 47 0.54 -5.61 -9.53
CA GLY A 47 1.66 -6.51 -9.80
C GLY A 47 1.31 -7.82 -10.52
N LEU A 48 0.27 -7.82 -11.38
CA LEU A 48 0.09 -8.96 -12.29
C LEU A 48 1.38 -9.10 -13.11
N PRO A 49 2.01 -10.30 -13.10
CA PRO A 49 3.24 -10.48 -13.83
C PRO A 49 2.95 -10.33 -15.32
N ILE A 50 3.45 -9.24 -15.90
CA ILE A 50 3.49 -9.11 -17.35
C ILE A 50 4.50 -10.13 -17.87
N PRO A 51 4.19 -10.86 -18.97
CA PRO A 51 5.14 -11.75 -19.59
C PRO A 51 6.45 -11.03 -19.87
N ARG A 52 7.57 -11.72 -19.61
CA ARG A 52 8.87 -11.20 -19.98
C ARG A 52 8.91 -10.88 -21.48
N PRO A 53 9.73 -9.91 -21.91
CA PRO A 53 9.95 -9.63 -23.31
C PRO A 53 10.29 -10.92 -24.08
N VAL A 54 9.44 -11.28 -25.03
CA VAL A 54 9.74 -12.31 -26.03
C VAL A 54 10.00 -11.58 -27.33
N GLY A 55 11.24 -11.62 -27.81
CA GLY A 55 11.65 -10.85 -28.98
C GLY A 55 10.75 -11.10 -30.19
N GLY A 56 10.07 -10.05 -30.65
CA GLY A 56 9.38 -10.01 -31.94
C GLY A 56 7.94 -10.52 -31.99
N ALA A 57 7.32 -10.90 -30.87
CA ALA A 57 5.90 -11.25 -30.85
C ALA A 57 5.05 -10.10 -30.28
N PRO A 58 4.01 -9.63 -31.00
CA PRO A 58 3.12 -8.60 -30.46
C PRO A 58 2.33 -9.17 -29.27
N LEU A 59 2.18 -8.34 -28.24
CA LEU A 59 1.44 -8.69 -27.03
C LEU A 59 -0.07 -8.80 -27.31
N ILE A 60 -0.56 -8.03 -28.27
CA ILE A 60 -1.93 -8.07 -28.77
C ILE A 60 -1.90 -8.72 -30.16
N PRO A 61 -2.57 -9.87 -30.38
CA PRO A 61 -2.66 -10.48 -31.70
C PRO A 61 -3.27 -9.54 -32.74
N ASP A 62 -2.70 -9.49 -33.95
CA ASP A 62 -3.18 -8.67 -35.07
C ASP A 62 -4.67 -8.89 -35.40
N SER A 63 -5.18 -10.11 -35.15
CA SER A 63 -6.59 -10.46 -35.36
C SER A 63 -7.57 -9.71 -34.45
N LEU A 64 -7.08 -9.11 -33.37
CA LEU A 64 -7.85 -8.32 -32.40
C LEU A 64 -7.69 -6.80 -32.58
N LEU A 65 -6.75 -6.35 -33.41
CA LEU A 65 -6.54 -4.92 -33.63
C LEU A 65 -7.75 -4.29 -34.35
N GLY A 66 -8.20 -3.14 -33.86
CA GLY A 66 -9.40 -2.48 -34.34
C GLY A 66 -10.69 -3.24 -34.03
N LYS A 67 -10.67 -4.18 -33.09
CA LYS A 67 -11.84 -4.95 -32.68
C LYS A 67 -12.36 -4.52 -31.31
N THR A 68 -13.67 -4.71 -31.14
CA THR A 68 -14.36 -4.51 -29.86
C THR A 68 -14.74 -5.87 -29.27
N LEU A 69 -14.48 -6.04 -27.97
CA LEU A 69 -14.99 -7.13 -27.16
C LEU A 69 -16.05 -6.61 -26.18
N ALA A 70 -17.10 -7.39 -25.99
CA ALA A 70 -18.18 -7.11 -25.06
C ALA A 70 -18.43 -8.33 -24.15
N PHE A 71 -18.89 -8.09 -22.93
CA PHE A 71 -19.19 -9.16 -21.99
C PHE A 71 -20.50 -9.85 -22.37
N SER A 72 -20.48 -11.17 -22.49
CA SER A 72 -21.67 -12.00 -22.73
C SER A 72 -22.18 -12.57 -21.41
N CYS A 73 -23.41 -12.20 -21.02
CA CYS A 73 -24.06 -12.76 -19.83
C CYS A 73 -24.33 -14.27 -19.94
N ASP A 74 -24.50 -14.80 -21.16
CA ASP A 74 -24.75 -16.23 -21.38
C ASP A 74 -23.48 -17.07 -21.15
N SER A 75 -22.33 -16.58 -21.63
CA SER A 75 -21.06 -17.31 -21.57
C SER A 75 -20.12 -16.82 -20.47
N GLN A 76 -20.51 -15.78 -19.72
CA GLN A 76 -19.76 -15.15 -18.63
C GLN A 76 -18.32 -14.78 -19.02
N ARG A 77 -18.14 -14.30 -20.26
CA ARG A 77 -16.82 -13.92 -20.81
C ARG A 77 -16.94 -12.82 -21.85
N TYR A 78 -15.82 -12.14 -22.09
CA TYR A 78 -15.70 -11.24 -23.23
C TYR A 78 -15.68 -12.01 -24.53
N VAL A 79 -16.47 -11.54 -25.50
CA VAL A 79 -16.57 -12.10 -26.84
C VAL A 79 -16.39 -10.99 -27.88
N LEU A 80 -15.81 -11.35 -29.02
CA LEU A 80 -15.69 -10.47 -30.17
C LEU A 80 -17.08 -10.05 -30.65
N THR A 81 -17.22 -8.78 -31.04
CA THR A 81 -18.49 -8.25 -31.53
C THR A 81 -18.38 -7.56 -32.88
N ALA A 82 -19.53 -7.17 -33.44
CA ALA A 82 -19.61 -6.41 -34.67
C ALA A 82 -19.51 -4.88 -34.46
N GLN A 83 -19.35 -4.40 -33.21
CA GLN A 83 -19.20 -2.97 -32.91
C GLN A 83 -17.94 -2.43 -33.58
N THR A 84 -18.13 -1.39 -34.38
CA THR A 84 -17.06 -0.62 -35.05
C THR A 84 -16.62 0.57 -34.19
N GLY A 85 -15.49 1.19 -34.56
CA GLY A 85 -15.00 2.42 -33.91
C GLY A 85 -13.87 2.22 -32.90
N ALA A 86 -13.40 0.98 -32.69
CA ALA A 86 -12.17 0.71 -31.96
C ALA A 86 -10.94 1.27 -32.73
N PRO A 87 -9.90 1.78 -32.03
CA PRO A 87 -8.72 2.33 -32.68
C PRO A 87 -7.97 1.26 -33.50
N PRO A 88 -7.41 1.59 -34.67
CA PRO A 88 -6.78 0.60 -35.55
C PRO A 88 -5.63 -0.21 -34.93
N HIS A 89 -4.96 0.34 -33.91
CA HIS A 89 -3.81 -0.26 -33.24
C HIS A 89 -4.11 -0.70 -31.79
N ALA A 90 -5.40 -0.72 -31.42
CA ALA A 90 -5.82 -1.13 -30.09
C ALA A 90 -6.87 -2.25 -30.17
N VAL A 91 -7.00 -2.99 -29.08
CA VAL A 91 -8.20 -3.79 -28.80
C VAL A 91 -9.07 -3.03 -27.80
N ARG A 92 -10.37 -2.93 -28.11
CA ARG A 92 -11.33 -2.23 -27.26
C ARG A 92 -12.14 -3.22 -26.44
N LEU A 93 -12.24 -2.99 -25.14
CA LEU A 93 -13.15 -3.70 -24.23
C LEU A 93 -14.28 -2.76 -23.81
N THR A 94 -15.52 -3.23 -23.87
CA THR A 94 -16.64 -2.51 -23.27
C THR A 94 -16.58 -2.66 -21.75
N LEU A 95 -16.63 -1.57 -21.00
CA LEU A 95 -16.64 -1.57 -19.53
C LEU A 95 -18.07 -1.61 -19.01
N TYR A 96 -18.28 -2.28 -17.86
CA TYR A 96 -19.62 -2.54 -17.32
C TYR A 96 -19.71 -2.23 -15.83
N GLN A 97 -20.93 -1.93 -15.39
CA GLN A 97 -21.23 -1.80 -13.97
C GLN A 97 -20.88 -3.10 -13.22
N LEU A 98 -20.10 -2.97 -12.15
CA LEU A 98 -19.72 -4.09 -11.29
C LEU A 98 -20.63 -4.19 -10.05
N ALA A 99 -20.82 -5.40 -9.56
CA ALA A 99 -21.35 -5.70 -8.25
C ALA A 99 -20.36 -5.30 -7.14
N SER A 100 -20.80 -5.31 -5.88
CA SER A 100 -19.93 -5.05 -4.72
C SER A 100 -18.72 -5.99 -4.66
N VAL A 101 -18.90 -7.24 -5.11
CA VAL A 101 -17.86 -8.29 -5.17
C VAL A 101 -16.99 -8.24 -6.44
N GLY A 102 -17.16 -7.22 -7.29
CA GLY A 102 -16.33 -6.99 -8.48
C GLY A 102 -16.73 -7.75 -9.74
N SER A 103 -17.76 -8.59 -9.71
CA SER A 103 -18.30 -9.25 -10.91
C SER A 103 -19.15 -8.30 -11.76
N ILE A 104 -19.19 -8.51 -13.08
CA ILE A 104 -20.08 -7.78 -13.97
C ILE A 104 -21.53 -8.21 -13.69
N LEU A 105 -22.42 -7.24 -13.49
CA LEU A 105 -23.85 -7.50 -13.27
C LEU A 105 -24.52 -7.95 -14.57
N CYS A 106 -25.51 -8.86 -14.47
CA CYS A 106 -26.37 -9.25 -15.58
C CYS A 106 -27.84 -8.89 -15.28
N PRO A 107 -28.55 -8.19 -16.18
CA PRO A 107 -28.13 -7.73 -17.51
C PRO A 107 -27.02 -6.66 -17.46
N ALA A 108 -26.02 -6.81 -18.34
CA ALA A 108 -24.83 -5.97 -18.33
C ALA A 108 -25.14 -4.55 -18.80
N THR A 109 -24.80 -3.57 -17.95
CA THR A 109 -24.97 -2.14 -18.24
C THR A 109 -23.62 -1.55 -18.58
N ALA A 110 -23.44 -1.11 -19.83
CA ALA A 110 -22.19 -0.52 -20.29
C ALA A 110 -21.99 0.88 -19.66
N ILE A 111 -20.78 1.14 -19.17
CA ILE A 111 -20.42 2.40 -18.49
C ILE A 111 -19.21 3.09 -19.13
N GLY A 112 -18.55 2.44 -20.09
CA GLY A 112 -17.40 3.03 -20.78
C GLY A 112 -16.73 2.06 -21.74
N GLN A 113 -15.54 2.45 -22.18
CA GLN A 113 -14.70 1.65 -23.07
C GLN A 113 -13.25 1.75 -22.61
N LEU A 114 -12.52 0.64 -22.67
CA LEU A 114 -11.09 0.54 -22.39
C LEU A 114 -10.38 0.14 -23.68
N ASP A 115 -9.46 0.98 -24.14
CA ASP A 115 -8.58 0.69 -25.26
C ASP A 115 -7.23 0.24 -24.72
N LEU A 116 -6.77 -0.93 -25.17
CA LEU A 116 -5.47 -1.49 -24.87
C LEU A 116 -4.61 -1.51 -26.13
N THR A 117 -3.44 -0.89 -26.05
CA THR A 117 -2.48 -0.81 -27.15
C THR A 117 -1.18 -1.51 -26.74
N ASP A 118 -0.59 -2.25 -27.66
CA ASP A 118 0.75 -2.81 -27.48
C ASP A 118 1.77 -1.66 -27.56
N ALA A 119 2.41 -1.37 -26.44
CA ALA A 119 3.43 -0.33 -26.31
C ALA A 119 4.84 -0.95 -26.19
N SER A 120 4.98 -2.23 -26.51
CA SER A 120 6.24 -2.96 -26.37
C SER A 120 7.32 -2.40 -27.29
N THR A 121 8.55 -2.41 -26.80
CA THR A 121 9.76 -2.06 -27.54
C THR A 121 10.74 -3.23 -27.48
N GLY A 122 11.90 -3.12 -28.15
CA GLY A 122 12.80 -4.26 -28.37
C GLY A 122 13.17 -5.07 -27.12
N ASP A 123 13.34 -4.42 -25.97
CA ASP A 123 13.73 -5.05 -24.70
C ASP A 123 12.66 -4.94 -23.60
N THR A 124 11.47 -4.46 -23.93
CA THR A 124 10.41 -4.11 -22.97
C THR A 124 9.05 -4.56 -23.45
N THR A 125 8.36 -5.39 -22.68
CA THR A 125 6.93 -5.68 -22.86
C THR A 125 6.14 -4.55 -22.21
N ALA A 126 5.20 -3.95 -22.92
CA ALA A 126 4.34 -2.91 -22.34
C ALA A 126 2.92 -2.90 -22.92
N VAL A 127 1.95 -2.54 -22.07
CA VAL A 127 0.57 -2.25 -22.47
C VAL A 127 0.27 -0.81 -22.09
N HIS A 128 -0.22 -0.04 -23.05
CA HIS A 128 -0.84 1.26 -22.80
C HIS A 128 -2.35 1.09 -22.73
N ALA A 129 -2.96 1.67 -21.71
CA ALA A 129 -4.38 1.55 -21.41
C ALA A 129 -5.01 2.94 -21.27
N THR A 130 -6.10 3.17 -22.00
CA THR A 130 -6.92 4.38 -21.89
C THR A 130 -8.39 4.01 -21.76
N ALA A 131 -9.11 4.59 -20.81
CA ALA A 131 -10.56 4.37 -20.71
C ALA A 131 -11.36 5.67 -20.79
N THR A 132 -12.53 5.58 -21.40
CA THR A 132 -13.48 6.69 -21.59
C THR A 132 -14.87 6.30 -21.10
N GLY A 133 -15.66 7.29 -20.72
CA GLY A 133 -17.06 7.10 -20.38
C GLY A 133 -17.94 6.91 -21.61
N VAL A 134 -19.21 6.59 -21.42
CA VAL A 134 -20.15 6.48 -22.54
C VAL A 134 -20.47 7.88 -23.08
N GLY A 135 -19.97 8.17 -24.28
CA GLY A 135 -20.43 9.33 -25.08
C GLY A 135 -19.87 10.70 -24.68
N ASP A 136 -18.98 10.78 -23.68
CA ASP A 136 -18.31 12.03 -23.29
C ASP A 136 -16.97 12.27 -24.01
N GLY A 137 -16.32 11.19 -24.47
CA GLY A 137 -14.98 11.23 -25.06
C GLY A 137 -13.87 11.63 -24.07
N ALA A 138 -14.20 11.82 -22.80
CA ALA A 138 -13.27 12.20 -21.76
C ALA A 138 -12.55 10.95 -21.23
N ALA A 139 -11.23 11.02 -21.11
CA ALA A 139 -10.45 9.94 -20.52
C ALA A 139 -10.59 9.96 -18.99
N TYR A 140 -10.89 8.79 -18.42
CA TYR A 140 -10.96 8.54 -16.98
C TYR A 140 -9.71 7.82 -16.46
N LEU A 141 -8.87 7.30 -17.35
CA LEU A 141 -7.55 6.78 -17.04
C LEU A 141 -6.69 6.79 -18.29
N ASP A 142 -5.39 6.92 -18.07
CA ASP A 142 -4.35 6.75 -19.06
C ASP A 142 -3.09 6.32 -18.33
N TYR A 143 -2.64 5.08 -18.57
CA TYR A 143 -1.43 4.57 -17.96
C TYR A 143 -0.75 3.53 -18.82
N THR A 144 0.54 3.32 -18.55
CA THR A 144 1.33 2.26 -19.15
C THR A 144 1.82 1.32 -18.06
N ILE A 145 1.71 0.02 -18.30
CA ILE A 145 2.40 -1.00 -17.50
C ILE A 145 3.50 -1.62 -18.34
N ARG A 146 4.67 -1.83 -17.77
CA ARG A 146 5.82 -2.41 -18.46
C ARG A 146 6.60 -3.40 -17.63
N HIS A 147 7.34 -4.25 -18.34
CA HIS A 147 8.39 -5.14 -17.85
C HIS A 147 9.56 -5.13 -18.84
N ALA A 148 10.72 -4.67 -18.40
CA ALA A 148 11.96 -4.66 -19.18
C ALA A 148 12.79 -5.92 -18.94
N THR A 149 13.64 -6.29 -19.89
CA THR A 149 14.51 -7.49 -19.80
C THR A 149 15.48 -7.41 -18.61
N ALA A 150 15.85 -6.21 -18.20
CA ALA A 150 16.69 -5.94 -17.04
C ALA A 150 15.93 -6.04 -15.69
N ASP A 151 14.60 -6.09 -15.71
CA ASP A 151 13.80 -6.15 -14.50
C ASP A 151 13.87 -7.56 -13.86
N PRO A 152 13.68 -7.66 -12.52
CA PRO A 152 13.56 -8.95 -11.86
C PRO A 152 12.42 -9.81 -12.46
N PRO A 153 12.51 -11.14 -12.36
CA PRO A 153 11.39 -12.02 -12.65
C PRO A 153 10.11 -11.53 -11.95
N PHE A 154 8.97 -11.57 -12.64
CA PHE A 154 7.68 -11.17 -12.08
C PHE A 154 7.60 -9.71 -11.59
N ALA A 155 8.52 -8.85 -12.04
CA ALA A 155 8.41 -7.42 -11.83
C ALA A 155 7.38 -6.79 -12.79
N ALA A 156 6.78 -5.68 -12.39
CA ALA A 156 6.02 -4.80 -13.25
C ALA A 156 6.11 -3.38 -12.72
N THR A 157 6.14 -2.40 -13.62
CA THR A 157 5.99 -0.99 -13.27
C THR A 157 4.79 -0.41 -13.98
N ALA A 158 4.01 0.42 -13.30
CA ALA A 158 2.84 1.10 -13.84
C ALA A 158 2.96 2.60 -13.61
N VAL A 159 2.74 3.42 -14.63
CA VAL A 159 2.80 4.88 -14.52
C VAL A 159 1.67 5.49 -15.32
N GLY A 160 0.95 6.43 -14.72
CA GLY A 160 -0.12 7.15 -15.40
C GLY A 160 -1.02 7.88 -14.43
N TRP A 161 -2.29 8.00 -14.78
CA TRP A 161 -3.28 8.69 -13.96
C TRP A 161 -4.67 8.06 -14.08
N VAL A 162 -5.50 8.33 -13.07
CA VAL A 162 -6.92 7.99 -13.00
C VAL A 162 -7.72 9.23 -12.64
N SER A 163 -8.97 9.31 -13.10
CA SER A 163 -9.90 10.39 -12.81
C SER A 163 -11.32 9.86 -12.62
N ASP A 164 -12.12 10.56 -11.82
CA ASP A 164 -13.58 10.39 -11.74
C ASP A 164 -14.35 11.39 -12.64
N GLY A 165 -13.64 12.13 -13.48
CA GLY A 165 -14.18 13.21 -14.32
C GLY A 165 -14.24 14.57 -13.63
N GLN A 166 -13.89 14.68 -12.35
CA GLN A 166 -13.75 15.94 -11.61
C GLN A 166 -12.33 16.13 -11.10
N GLN A 167 -11.74 15.06 -10.57
CA GLN A 167 -10.43 15.03 -9.95
C GLN A 167 -9.56 14.00 -10.65
N ARG A 168 -8.26 14.29 -10.73
CA ARG A 168 -7.25 13.42 -11.30
C ARG A 168 -6.24 13.09 -10.21
N VAL A 169 -5.87 11.82 -10.13
CA VAL A 169 -4.78 11.33 -9.29
C VAL A 169 -3.76 10.67 -10.22
N ASP A 170 -2.56 11.20 -10.21
CA ASP A 170 -1.40 10.60 -10.86
C ASP A 170 -0.83 9.49 -9.97
N PHE A 171 -0.28 8.46 -10.59
CA PHE A 171 0.31 7.35 -9.86
C PHE A 171 1.56 6.80 -10.53
N GLN A 172 2.43 6.25 -9.69
CA GLN A 172 3.54 5.41 -10.09
C GLN A 172 3.59 4.21 -9.16
N GLY A 173 3.57 3.01 -9.75
CA GLY A 173 3.64 1.74 -9.04
C GLY A 173 4.79 0.89 -9.55
N ALA A 174 5.41 0.14 -8.65
CA ALA A 174 6.34 -0.92 -8.97
C ALA A 174 6.04 -2.11 -8.06
N GLY A 175 5.94 -3.30 -8.63
CA GLY A 175 5.77 -4.54 -7.88
C GLY A 175 6.74 -5.59 -8.39
N HIS A 176 7.20 -6.47 -7.52
CA HIS A 176 7.84 -7.72 -7.97
C HIS A 176 7.61 -8.84 -6.98
N TYR A 177 7.48 -10.05 -7.49
CA TYR A 177 7.41 -11.28 -6.70
C TYR A 177 8.71 -12.06 -6.80
N ALA A 178 9.12 -12.70 -5.70
CA ALA A 178 10.19 -13.68 -5.75
C ALA A 178 9.81 -14.86 -6.66
N ALA A 179 10.81 -15.59 -7.16
CA ALA A 179 10.58 -16.67 -8.13
C ALA A 179 9.65 -17.78 -7.63
N ALA A 180 9.59 -17.98 -6.31
CA ALA A 180 8.70 -18.96 -5.69
C ALA A 180 7.29 -18.43 -5.44
N LEU A 181 7.00 -17.15 -5.76
CA LEU A 181 5.73 -16.43 -5.52
C LEU A 181 5.30 -16.33 -4.05
N HIS A 182 6.21 -16.69 -3.13
CA HIS A 182 6.00 -16.65 -1.69
C HIS A 182 6.42 -15.32 -1.06
N SER A 183 6.97 -14.38 -1.83
CA SER A 183 7.22 -13.03 -1.32
C SER A 183 7.02 -12.00 -2.41
N GLY A 184 6.59 -10.82 -2.02
CA GLY A 184 6.36 -9.70 -2.92
C GLY A 184 6.78 -8.39 -2.27
N ILE A 185 7.19 -7.44 -3.10
CA ILE A 185 7.41 -6.06 -2.70
C ILE A 185 6.61 -5.19 -3.65
N THR A 186 5.86 -4.25 -3.08
CA THR A 186 5.07 -3.27 -3.81
C THR A 186 5.45 -1.87 -3.33
N VAL A 187 5.66 -0.96 -4.28
CA VAL A 187 5.86 0.46 -4.04
C VAL A 187 4.83 1.21 -4.87
N ILE A 188 4.02 2.05 -4.23
CA ILE A 188 3.02 2.88 -4.89
C ILE A 188 3.20 4.33 -4.45
N GLN A 189 3.16 5.24 -5.40
CA GLN A 189 3.09 6.67 -5.20
C GLN A 189 1.80 7.18 -5.82
N LEU A 190 1.05 7.99 -5.09
CA LEU A 190 -0.14 8.70 -5.55
C LEU A 190 0.10 10.20 -5.38
N ASP A 191 -0.26 10.98 -6.40
CA ASP A 191 -0.14 12.44 -6.39
C ASP A 191 -1.45 13.07 -6.86
N ASP A 192 -2.05 13.86 -5.98
CA ASP A 192 -3.08 14.83 -6.31
C ASP A 192 -2.50 16.23 -6.11
N SER A 193 -1.87 16.71 -7.18
CA SER A 193 -1.23 18.03 -7.22
C SER A 193 -2.21 19.18 -7.02
N ALA A 194 -3.51 19.00 -7.34
CA ALA A 194 -4.51 20.05 -7.18
C ALA A 194 -4.87 20.26 -5.70
N ALA A 195 -4.79 19.21 -4.89
CA ALA A 195 -5.01 19.26 -3.45
C ALA A 195 -3.73 19.32 -2.61
N ASP A 196 -2.54 19.36 -3.22
CA ASP A 196 -1.23 19.14 -2.54
C ASP A 196 -1.26 17.88 -1.65
N ALA A 197 -1.87 16.81 -2.15
CA ALA A 197 -2.00 15.54 -1.44
C ALA A 197 -1.12 14.46 -2.10
N HIS A 198 -0.20 13.88 -1.32
CA HIS A 198 0.82 12.96 -1.81
C HIS A 198 0.84 11.72 -0.93
N ALA A 199 0.77 10.53 -1.50
CA ALA A 199 0.87 9.28 -0.76
C ALA A 199 2.01 8.41 -1.30
N THR A 200 2.71 7.74 -0.39
CA THR A 200 3.69 6.69 -0.73
C THR A 200 3.39 5.48 0.12
N LEU A 201 3.29 4.31 -0.50
CA LEU A 201 3.20 3.01 0.14
C LEU A 201 4.44 2.20 -0.26
N ASN A 202 5.16 1.67 0.71
CA ASN A 202 6.06 0.55 0.54
C ASN A 202 5.48 -0.61 1.32
N ASP A 203 5.36 -1.76 0.67
CA ASP A 203 4.68 -2.92 1.19
C ASP A 203 5.51 -4.16 0.86
N SER A 204 5.67 -5.07 1.80
CA SER A 204 6.38 -6.32 1.54
C SER A 204 5.75 -7.49 2.27
N GLY A 205 5.23 -8.42 1.46
CA GLY A 205 4.56 -9.62 1.94
C GLY A 205 5.43 -10.86 1.83
N TYR A 206 5.23 -11.80 2.74
CA TYR A 206 5.75 -13.15 2.68
C TYR A 206 4.64 -14.16 3.02
N MET A 207 4.53 -15.19 2.19
CA MET A 207 3.63 -16.33 2.31
C MET A 207 4.41 -17.62 2.60
N GLY A 208 4.05 -18.30 3.67
CA GLY A 208 4.32 -19.73 3.86
C GLY A 208 3.04 -20.54 3.69
N VAL A 209 3.13 -21.85 3.97
CA VAL A 209 1.99 -22.78 3.82
C VAL A 209 0.82 -22.40 4.72
N ASP A 210 1.09 -21.96 5.95
CA ASP A 210 0.10 -21.54 6.96
C ASP A 210 0.53 -20.23 7.65
N THR A 211 1.32 -19.40 6.96
CA THR A 211 1.83 -18.14 7.50
C THR A 211 1.75 -17.04 6.46
N TRP A 212 1.37 -15.85 6.89
CA TRP A 212 1.51 -14.62 6.14
C TRP A 212 2.22 -13.60 7.03
N SER A 213 3.15 -12.84 6.49
CA SER A 213 3.68 -11.66 7.17
C SER A 213 3.80 -10.52 6.20
N ASP A 214 3.48 -9.33 6.68
CA ASP A 214 3.53 -8.09 5.93
C ASP A 214 4.35 -7.05 6.69
N ASP A 215 5.06 -6.20 5.96
CA ASP A 215 5.73 -5.01 6.47
C ASP A 215 5.31 -3.83 5.60
N VAL A 216 4.64 -2.86 6.23
CA VAL A 216 4.03 -1.70 5.60
C VAL A 216 4.71 -0.43 6.07
N ASP A 217 5.01 0.46 5.12
CA ASP A 217 5.39 1.85 5.33
C ASP A 217 4.57 2.74 4.41
N LEU A 218 3.52 3.33 4.98
CA LEU A 218 2.61 4.27 4.35
C LEU A 218 2.89 5.69 4.85
N SER A 219 3.07 6.62 3.92
CA SER A 219 3.19 8.06 4.19
C SER A 219 2.13 8.81 3.39
N PHE A 220 1.46 9.77 4.02
CA PHE A 220 0.52 10.68 3.38
C PHE A 220 0.83 12.13 3.78
N ARG A 221 1.10 12.99 2.80
CA ARG A 221 1.39 14.41 2.99
C ARG A 221 0.23 15.25 2.46
N HIS A 222 -0.25 16.19 3.26
CA HIS A 222 -1.24 17.19 2.88
C HIS A 222 -1.06 18.48 3.70
N GLY A 223 -1.04 19.64 3.06
CA GLY A 223 -1.04 20.94 3.75
C GLY A 223 0.11 21.14 4.74
N GLY A 224 1.29 20.56 4.45
CA GLY A 224 2.47 20.60 5.33
C GLY A 224 2.44 19.62 6.52
N VAL A 225 1.39 18.79 6.64
CA VAL A 225 1.33 17.68 7.58
C VAL A 225 1.67 16.37 6.88
N THR A 226 2.43 15.51 7.54
CA THR A 226 2.70 14.14 7.11
C THR A 226 2.13 13.15 8.12
N LEU A 227 1.18 12.33 7.69
CA LEU A 227 0.77 11.13 8.39
C LEU A 227 1.66 9.97 7.96
N GLY A 228 2.06 9.14 8.91
CA GLY A 228 2.78 7.91 8.62
C GLY A 228 2.17 6.72 9.35
N LEU A 229 2.17 5.55 8.72
CA LEU A 229 1.90 4.26 9.33
C LEU A 229 3.06 3.33 8.96
N SER A 230 3.75 2.80 9.95
CA SER A 230 4.87 1.87 9.71
C SER A 230 4.80 0.69 10.66
N GLY A 231 4.96 -0.53 10.19
CA GLY A 231 4.99 -1.70 11.05
C GLY A 231 4.73 -3.00 10.32
N ALA A 232 4.42 -4.04 11.10
CA ALA A 232 4.20 -5.37 10.56
C ALA A 232 2.87 -5.95 11.03
N GLU A 233 2.24 -6.69 10.11
CA GLU A 233 1.14 -7.60 10.39
C GLU A 233 1.63 -9.02 10.14
N SER A 234 1.19 -9.98 10.95
CA SER A 234 1.43 -11.38 10.63
C SER A 234 0.29 -12.27 11.06
N TRP A 235 0.09 -13.29 10.25
CA TRP A 235 -0.82 -14.38 10.45
C TRP A 235 -0.03 -15.69 10.48
N ALA A 236 -0.31 -16.54 11.45
CA ALA A 236 0.23 -17.88 11.54
C ALA A 236 -0.85 -18.83 12.07
N ASN A 237 -1.29 -19.77 11.25
CA ASN A 237 -2.41 -20.67 11.55
C ASN A 237 -3.69 -19.90 11.88
N THR A 238 -4.14 -19.86 13.13
CA THR A 238 -5.33 -19.09 13.55
C THR A 238 -4.96 -17.84 14.36
N PHE A 239 -3.67 -17.51 14.40
CA PHE A 239 -3.12 -16.39 15.16
C PHE A 239 -2.87 -15.20 14.25
N MET A 240 -3.46 -14.05 14.58
CA MET A 240 -3.12 -12.76 13.96
C MET A 240 -2.36 -11.89 14.96
N SER A 241 -1.44 -11.08 14.44
CA SER A 241 -0.73 -10.06 15.21
C SER A 241 -0.50 -8.80 14.40
N TRP A 242 -0.55 -7.67 15.11
CA TRP A 242 -0.28 -6.34 14.57
C TRP A 242 0.73 -5.65 15.46
N ASP A 243 1.73 -5.01 14.86
CA ASP A 243 2.67 -4.12 15.53
C ASP A 243 3.02 -2.95 14.61
N GLU A 244 2.21 -1.89 14.67
CA GLU A 244 2.39 -0.72 13.83
C GLU A 244 2.39 0.58 14.64
N ILE A 245 3.02 1.60 14.07
CA ILE A 245 3.13 2.93 14.66
C ILE A 245 2.53 3.95 13.72
N VAL A 246 1.55 4.69 14.22
CA VAL A 246 1.03 5.89 13.55
C VAL A 246 1.88 7.08 13.96
N ARG A 247 2.32 7.86 12.98
CA ARG A 247 3.11 9.08 13.15
C ARG A 247 2.40 10.29 12.56
N VAL A 248 2.60 11.45 13.19
CA VAL A 248 2.24 12.76 12.64
C VAL A 248 3.52 13.59 12.64
N ASN A 249 3.94 14.07 11.46
CA ASN A 249 5.20 14.80 11.26
C ASN A 249 6.39 14.08 11.90
N SER A 250 6.50 12.77 11.64
CA SER A 250 7.51 11.85 12.19
C SER A 250 7.43 11.57 13.70
N VAL A 251 6.52 12.24 14.43
CA VAL A 251 6.31 12.03 15.87
C VAL A 251 5.30 10.90 16.10
N PRO A 252 5.61 9.87 16.91
CA PRO A 252 4.65 8.83 17.26
C PRO A 252 3.37 9.42 17.88
N PHE A 253 2.23 9.08 17.29
CA PHE A 253 0.90 9.54 17.67
C PHE A 253 0.07 8.42 18.30
N ALA A 254 0.14 7.21 17.75
CA ALA A 254 -0.51 6.03 18.29
C ALA A 254 0.27 4.77 17.95
N LYS A 255 0.03 3.69 18.70
CA LYS A 255 0.45 2.33 18.38
C LYS A 255 -0.79 1.52 18.02
N VAL A 256 -0.77 0.88 16.86
CA VAL A 256 -1.70 -0.18 16.49
C VAL A 256 -1.07 -1.47 16.97
N GLY A 257 -1.77 -2.20 17.84
CA GLY A 257 -1.21 -3.45 18.35
C GLY A 257 -2.28 -4.40 18.84
N GLY A 258 -1.98 -5.69 18.76
CA GLY A 258 -2.86 -6.72 19.26
C GLY A 258 -2.42 -8.10 18.81
N THR A 259 -2.99 -9.10 19.46
CA THR A 259 -2.90 -10.50 19.06
C THR A 259 -4.27 -11.14 19.22
N ALA A 260 -4.66 -12.05 18.32
CA ALA A 260 -5.99 -12.67 18.35
C ALA A 260 -5.95 -14.16 18.00
N VAL A 261 -6.77 -14.96 18.70
CA VAL A 261 -7.08 -16.38 18.41
C VAL A 261 -8.53 -16.70 18.82
N PRO A 262 -9.34 -17.42 18.00
CA PRO A 262 -9.32 -17.47 16.54
C PRO A 262 -10.03 -16.24 15.93
N GLU A 263 -10.00 -16.10 14.61
CA GLU A 263 -10.53 -14.99 13.80
C GLU A 263 -11.70 -14.20 14.43
N GLY A 264 -11.48 -12.90 14.66
CA GLY A 264 -12.49 -11.98 15.21
C GLY A 264 -11.94 -10.88 16.12
N GLY A 265 -10.73 -11.06 16.65
CA GLY A 265 -10.04 -10.00 17.40
C GLY A 265 -9.64 -8.84 16.47
N GLN A 266 -9.86 -7.61 16.93
CA GLN A 266 -9.46 -6.40 16.22
C GLN A 266 -8.18 -5.82 16.86
N PRO A 267 -7.28 -5.20 16.08
CA PRO A 267 -6.17 -4.47 16.64
C PRO A 267 -6.67 -3.33 17.55
N THR A 268 -5.87 -2.99 18.55
CA THR A 268 -6.17 -1.88 19.47
C THR A 268 -5.29 -0.68 19.15
N LEU A 269 -5.89 0.50 19.17
CA LEU A 269 -5.19 1.78 19.10
C LEU A 269 -4.86 2.23 20.53
N THR A 270 -3.57 2.39 20.83
CA THR A 270 -3.11 2.86 22.14
C THR A 270 -2.19 4.07 22.00
N PRO A 271 -2.21 5.02 22.96
CA PRO A 271 -1.24 6.11 22.97
C PRO A 271 0.20 5.56 23.04
N PRO A 272 1.19 6.26 22.45
CA PRO A 272 2.59 5.88 22.55
C PRO A 272 2.97 5.88 24.02
N ARG A 273 3.47 4.76 24.55
CA ARG A 273 3.89 4.68 25.95
C ARG A 273 4.87 5.82 26.25
N ARG A 274 4.47 6.78 27.08
CA ARG A 274 5.43 7.73 27.67
C ARG A 274 6.49 6.89 28.37
N ARG A 275 7.76 7.05 28.03
CA ARG A 275 8.85 6.55 28.89
C ARG A 275 8.52 7.01 30.30
N ALA A 276 8.34 6.06 31.21
CA ALA A 276 8.13 6.39 32.61
C ALA A 276 9.29 7.30 33.03
N ARG A 277 8.98 8.54 33.42
CA ARG A 277 9.97 9.36 34.12
C ARG A 277 10.41 8.53 35.32
N HIS A 278 11.70 8.22 35.39
CA HIS A 278 12.26 7.63 36.60
C HIS A 278 11.75 8.41 37.81
N PRO A 279 11.20 7.73 38.84
CA PRO A 279 10.89 8.44 40.06
C PRO A 279 12.17 9.09 40.57
N PRO A 280 12.13 10.34 41.06
CA PRO A 280 13.31 10.97 41.63
C PRO A 280 13.87 10.05 42.71
N ALA A 281 15.16 9.76 42.62
CA ALA A 281 15.85 8.94 43.60
C ALA A 281 15.53 9.47 45.00
N ARG A 282 14.91 8.64 45.84
CA ARG A 282 14.71 8.96 47.26
C ARG A 282 16.07 9.31 47.86
N PRO A 283 16.21 10.44 48.59
CA PRO A 283 17.46 10.75 49.28
C PRO A 283 17.73 9.64 50.30
N ARG A 284 18.88 8.98 50.17
CA ARG A 284 19.38 8.03 51.18
C ARG A 284 19.60 8.80 52.48
N ALA A 285 18.81 8.49 53.50
CA ALA A 285 19.08 8.91 54.86
C ALA A 285 20.42 8.31 55.31
N LEU A 286 21.36 9.19 55.68
CA LEU A 286 22.62 8.82 56.32
C LEU A 286 22.31 8.30 57.74
N THR A 287 22.35 7.00 57.96
CA THR A 287 22.36 6.44 59.31
C THR A 287 23.80 6.50 59.84
N GLN A 288 24.10 7.56 60.58
CA GLN A 288 25.31 7.70 61.38
C GLN A 288 25.25 6.71 62.55
N ARG A 289 26.07 5.64 62.53
CA ARG A 289 26.37 4.82 63.72
C ARG A 289 27.70 5.29 64.31
N ARG A 290 27.69 5.69 65.59
CA ARG A 290 28.84 6.18 66.34
C ARG A 290 29.15 5.24 67.52
N ARG A 291 30.40 4.73 67.52
CA ARG A 291 31.27 4.25 68.64
C ARG A 291 30.81 3.01 69.44
N THR A 292 31.68 2.13 69.95
CA THR A 292 32.95 2.24 70.74
C THR A 292 33.83 0.98 70.54
N SER A 293 35.14 0.99 70.26
CA SER A 293 36.39 1.26 71.05
C SER A 293 37.06 0.05 71.75
N ARG A 294 38.41 -0.01 71.65
CA ARG A 294 39.45 -0.82 72.38
C ARG A 294 39.55 -2.30 71.97
N GLY A 295 40.71 -2.95 71.79
CA GLY A 295 42.17 -2.83 72.06
C GLY A 295 42.72 -4.25 71.71
N ASP A 296 43.92 -4.56 71.21
CA ASP A 296 45.28 -4.28 71.65
C ASP A 296 46.31 -4.76 70.59
N ARG A 297 47.54 -4.20 70.69
CA ARG A 297 48.92 -4.66 70.33
C ARG A 297 49.13 -6.11 69.81
N ALA A 298 50.17 -6.48 69.06
CA ALA A 298 51.34 -5.84 68.40
C ALA A 298 52.16 -6.95 67.67
N VAL A 299 53.18 -6.56 66.89
CA VAL A 299 54.36 -7.35 66.41
C VAL A 299 54.06 -8.36 65.29
N GLY A 300 54.82 -8.52 64.19
CA GLY A 300 56.08 -7.99 63.69
C GLY A 300 56.43 -8.74 62.38
N ASP A 301 57.41 -8.21 61.65
CA ASP A 301 58.24 -8.83 60.59
C ASP A 301 57.71 -9.08 59.15
N ARG A 302 58.36 -8.34 58.24
CA ARG A 302 58.64 -8.56 56.80
C ARG A 302 59.83 -9.56 56.66
N PRO A 303 60.35 -9.88 55.45
CA PRO A 303 59.77 -10.08 54.10
C PRO A 303 60.35 -11.34 53.39
N SER A 304 59.77 -11.81 52.27
CA SER A 304 60.55 -12.33 51.11
C SER A 304 59.68 -12.66 49.88
N VAL A 305 60.13 -12.14 48.73
CA VAL A 305 59.92 -12.55 47.32
C VAL A 305 61.18 -13.40 46.92
N PRO A 306 61.39 -14.12 45.78
CA PRO A 306 60.63 -14.38 44.52
C PRO A 306 60.40 -15.90 44.26
N SER A 307 59.72 -16.38 43.21
CA SER A 307 59.94 -16.22 41.76
C SER A 307 58.70 -16.59 40.97
#